data_AF-A0A8G1X9V2-F1
#
_entry.id   AF-A0A8G1X9V2-F1
#
_cell.length_a   1.000
_cell.length_b   1.000
_cell.length_c   1.000
_cell.angle_alpha   90.00
_cell.angle_beta   90.00
_cell.angle_gamma   90.00
#
_symmetry.space_group_name_H-M   'P 1'
#
loop_
_entity.id
_entity.type
_entity.pdbx_description
1 polymer ?
#
loop_
_entity_poly.entity_id
_entity_poly.type
_entity_poly.pdbx_seq_one_letter_code
_entity_poly.pdbx_strand_id
1 'polypeptide(L)'
;MDITVDLPEGRTLAIEYDGSYWHTDKNDIDTEKSRDLLAAGYLVVRLREHPLPALPVDDPGYVEFTVHSTSPRPDDVLGQVEQWVATTGVETP
;
A
#
# COMPACT_ATOMS: atom_id res chain seq x y z
N MET A 1 -6.25 0.18 8.74
CA MET A 1 -6.69 0.84 7.52
C MET A 1 -6.86 2.30 7.79
N ASP A 2 -5.95 3.08 7.23
CA ASP A 2 -5.90 4.52 7.46
C ASP A 2 -6.79 5.26 6.45
N ILE A 3 -6.74 4.86 5.16
CA ILE A 3 -7.51 5.51 4.08
C ILE A 3 -8.06 4.46 3.12
N THR A 4 -9.39 4.51 2.87
CA THR A 4 -10.10 3.78 1.80
C THR A 4 -10.40 4.73 0.65
N VAL A 5 -10.20 4.28 -0.59
CA VAL A 5 -10.68 4.98 -1.79
C VAL A 5 -11.46 4.01 -2.66
N ASP A 6 -12.71 4.34 -2.98
CA ASP A 6 -13.49 3.57 -3.95
C ASP A 6 -13.00 3.89 -5.36
N LEU A 7 -12.65 2.84 -6.10
CA LEU A 7 -12.21 2.92 -7.48
C LEU A 7 -13.38 2.60 -8.43
N PRO A 8 -13.26 2.95 -9.72
CA PRO A 8 -14.17 2.45 -10.73
C PRO A 8 -14.27 0.92 -10.71
N GLU A 9 -15.35 0.39 -11.30
CA GLU A 9 -15.60 -1.05 -11.45
C GLU A 9 -15.81 -1.81 -10.11
N GLY A 10 -16.05 -1.08 -9.02
CA GLY A 10 -16.40 -1.66 -7.74
C GLY A 10 -15.22 -2.23 -6.95
N ARG A 11 -13.98 -1.82 -7.29
CA ARG A 11 -12.79 -2.13 -6.49
C ARG A 11 -12.58 -1.08 -5.40
N THR A 12 -11.93 -1.45 -4.30
CA THR A 12 -11.55 -0.51 -3.25
C THR A 12 -10.04 -0.55 -3.05
N LEU A 13 -9.42 0.61 -3.05
CA LEU A 13 -8.01 0.80 -2.71
C LEU A 13 -7.88 1.04 -1.21
N ALA A 14 -6.99 0.28 -0.58
CA ALA A 14 -6.55 0.47 0.77
C ALA A 14 -5.15 1.08 0.84
N ILE A 15 -5.02 2.21 1.53
CA ILE A 15 -3.74 2.86 1.79
C ILE A 15 -3.46 2.81 3.29
N GLU A 16 -2.31 2.27 3.66
CA GLU A 16 -1.80 2.22 5.03
C GLU A 16 -0.50 3.03 5.12
N TYR A 17 -0.37 3.86 6.15
CA TYR A 17 0.88 4.56 6.46
C TYR A 17 1.59 3.88 7.63
N ASP A 18 2.76 3.30 7.34
CA ASP A 18 3.51 2.55 8.33
C ASP A 18 4.61 3.41 8.93
N GLY A 19 4.25 4.15 9.98
CA GLY A 19 5.22 4.89 10.78
C GLY A 19 6.20 3.94 11.48
N SER A 20 7.50 4.16 11.31
CA SER A 20 8.59 3.35 11.84
C SER A 20 8.47 3.14 13.36
N TYR A 21 8.10 4.19 14.09
CA TYR A 21 7.89 4.11 15.55
C TYR A 21 6.83 3.07 15.96
N TRP A 22 5.77 2.91 15.17
CA TRP A 22 4.65 2.01 15.50
C TRP A 22 4.78 0.62 14.88
N HIS A 23 5.48 0.50 13.75
CA HIS A 23 5.58 -0.70 12.93
C HIS A 23 6.91 -1.45 13.06
N THR A 24 7.86 -0.93 13.83
CA THR A 24 9.09 -1.67 14.18
C THR A 24 8.72 -3.04 14.76
N ASP A 25 9.39 -4.09 14.26
CA ASP A 25 9.21 -5.51 14.62
C ASP A 25 7.81 -6.10 14.38
N LYS A 26 6.97 -5.45 13.56
CA LYS A 26 5.63 -5.94 13.22
C LYS A 26 5.50 -6.46 11.79
N ASN A 27 6.61 -6.81 11.14
CA ASN A 27 6.59 -7.27 9.75
C ASN A 27 5.63 -8.44 9.52
N ASP A 28 5.59 -9.44 10.42
CA ASP A 28 4.70 -10.58 10.26
C ASP A 28 3.23 -10.17 10.33
N ILE A 29 2.87 -9.33 11.31
CA ILE A 29 1.51 -8.81 11.51
C ILE A 29 1.10 -7.93 10.32
N ASP A 30 1.99 -7.06 9.86
CA ASP A 30 1.76 -6.20 8.71
C ASP A 30 1.53 -7.02 7.44
N THR A 31 2.31 -8.10 7.26
CA THR A 31 2.20 -9.00 6.12
C THR A 31 0.87 -9.76 6.15
N GLU A 32 0.48 -10.30 7.29
CA GLU A 32 -0.80 -10.99 7.47
C GLU A 32 -1.98 -10.06 7.19
N LYS A 33 -1.96 -8.86 7.77
CA LYS A 33 -2.97 -7.82 7.52
C LYS A 33 -3.08 -7.46 6.03
N SER A 34 -1.96 -7.35 5.33
CA SER A 34 -1.97 -7.10 3.88
C SER A 34 -2.59 -8.25 3.10
N ARG A 35 -2.30 -9.50 3.45
CA ARG A 35 -2.91 -10.68 2.83
C ARG A 35 -4.42 -10.75 3.09
N ASP A 36 -4.86 -10.41 4.29
CA ASP A 36 -6.29 -10.37 4.63
C ASP A 36 -7.05 -9.32 3.81
N LEU A 37 -6.46 -8.14 3.62
CA LEU A 37 -7.03 -7.09 2.76
C LEU A 37 -7.11 -7.53 1.29
N LEU A 38 -6.04 -8.14 0.76
CA LEU A 38 -6.03 -8.69 -0.60
C LEU A 38 -7.09 -9.78 -0.77
N ALA A 39 -7.20 -10.69 0.19
CA ALA A 39 -8.22 -11.75 0.19
C ALA A 39 -9.65 -11.22 0.27
N ALA A 40 -9.85 -10.04 0.88
CA ALA A 40 -11.12 -9.33 0.89
C ALA A 40 -11.40 -8.53 -0.39
N GLY A 41 -10.51 -8.57 -1.39
CA GLY A 41 -10.68 -7.95 -2.70
C GLY A 41 -10.17 -6.50 -2.80
N TYR A 42 -9.42 -6.03 -1.81
CA TYR A 42 -8.80 -4.70 -1.87
C TYR A 42 -7.54 -4.71 -2.71
N LEU A 43 -7.30 -3.62 -3.44
CA LEU A 43 -5.93 -3.24 -3.81
C LEU A 43 -5.26 -2.63 -2.59
N VAL A 44 -3.99 -2.91 -2.35
CA VAL A 44 -3.29 -2.49 -1.13
C VAL A 44 -2.01 -1.75 -1.47
N VAL A 45 -1.94 -0.50 -1.00
CA VAL A 45 -0.74 0.34 -1.03
C VAL A 45 -0.26 0.51 0.40
N ARG A 46 1.04 0.32 0.63
CA ARG A 46 1.67 0.67 1.91
C ARG A 46 2.72 1.75 1.73
N LEU A 47 2.56 2.83 2.48
CA LEU A 47 3.56 3.89 2.59
C LEU A 47 4.47 3.55 3.78
N ARG A 48 5.57 2.84 3.51
CA ARG A 48 6.47 2.33 4.56
C ARG A 48 7.52 3.37 4.91
N GLU A 49 7.51 3.86 6.15
CA GLU A 49 8.50 4.81 6.60
C GLU A 49 9.87 4.13 6.75
N HIS A 50 10.91 4.72 6.16
CA HIS A 50 12.29 4.29 6.40
C HIS A 50 12.63 4.39 7.91
N PRO A 51 13.24 3.36 8.54
CA PRO A 51 13.96 2.24 7.92
C PRO A 51 13.20 0.90 7.91
N LEU A 52 11.87 0.90 7.89
CA LEU A 52 11.11 -0.36 7.85
C LEU A 52 11.49 -1.19 6.62
N PRO A 53 11.72 -2.50 6.78
CA PRO A 53 11.97 -3.37 5.64
C PRO A 53 10.69 -3.60 4.84
N ALA A 54 10.87 -4.02 3.59
CA ALA A 54 9.77 -4.42 2.73
C ALA A 54 9.09 -5.69 3.26
N LEU A 55 7.78 -5.81 3.06
CA LEU A 55 7.04 -7.01 3.45
C LEU A 55 7.17 -8.10 2.37
N PRO A 56 7.24 -9.38 2.75
CA PRO A 56 7.25 -10.51 1.83
C PRO A 56 5.84 -10.81 1.29
N VAL A 57 5.27 -9.87 0.55
CA VAL A 57 3.98 -9.99 -0.15
C VAL A 57 4.22 -9.97 -1.65
N ASP A 58 3.92 -11.08 -2.31
CA ASP A 58 4.02 -11.25 -3.76
C ASP A 58 2.60 -11.40 -4.33
N ASP A 59 1.96 -10.27 -4.60
CA ASP A 59 0.59 -10.20 -5.14
C ASP A 59 0.48 -8.99 -6.08
N PRO A 60 -0.12 -9.11 -7.27
CA PRO A 60 -0.26 -8.00 -8.22
C PRO A 60 -1.14 -6.85 -7.69
N GLY A 61 -2.01 -7.12 -6.72
CA GLY A 61 -2.83 -6.13 -6.02
C GLY A 61 -2.10 -5.41 -4.88
N TYR A 62 -0.79 -5.63 -4.70
CA TYR A 62 0.00 -5.07 -3.62
C TYR A 62 1.17 -4.21 -4.12
N VAL A 63 1.41 -3.06 -3.49
CA VAL A 63 2.61 -2.24 -3.72
C VAL A 63 3.06 -1.50 -2.47
N GLU A 64 4.36 -1.26 -2.37
CA GLU A 64 4.97 -0.44 -1.32
C GLU A 64 5.68 0.77 -1.88
N PHE A 65 5.55 1.90 -1.19
CA PHE A 65 6.35 3.10 -1.41
C PHE A 65 7.09 3.46 -0.14
N THR A 66 8.42 3.57 -0.23
CA THR A 66 9.23 4.04 0.91
C THR A 66 9.08 5.55 1.08
N VAL A 67 8.77 5.99 2.29
CA VAL A 67 8.60 7.40 2.64
C VAL A 67 9.56 7.82 3.76
N HIS A 68 9.88 9.11 3.83
CA HIS A 68 10.76 9.68 4.85
C HIS A 68 10.03 10.81 5.60
N SER A 69 9.93 10.72 6.93
CA SER A 69 9.29 11.77 7.75
C SER A 69 9.95 13.14 7.66
N THR A 70 11.24 13.20 7.33
CA THR A 70 12.01 14.45 7.23
C THR A 70 11.90 15.12 5.85
N SER A 71 11.38 14.41 4.84
CA SER A 71 11.11 14.98 3.52
C SER A 71 9.85 14.35 2.92
N PRO A 72 8.67 14.62 3.52
CA PRO A 72 7.42 14.12 2.97
C PRO A 72 7.18 14.82 1.64
N ARG A 73 7.15 14.05 0.56
CA ARG A 73 6.75 14.50 -0.78
C ARG A 73 5.41 13.86 -1.13
N PRO A 74 4.31 14.38 -0.54
CA PRO A 74 3.00 13.75 -0.70
C PRO A 74 2.56 13.70 -2.16
N ASP A 75 2.84 14.75 -2.94
CA ASP A 75 2.46 14.81 -4.36
C ASP A 75 3.17 13.73 -5.20
N ASP A 76 4.46 13.50 -4.95
CA ASP A 76 5.24 12.46 -5.65
C ASP A 76 4.66 11.07 -5.36
N VAL A 77 4.36 10.79 -4.09
CA VAL A 77 3.79 9.49 -3.64
C VAL A 77 2.38 9.29 -4.20
N LEU A 78 1.54 10.32 -4.16
CA LEU A 78 0.19 10.25 -4.73
C LEU A 78 0.24 10.00 -6.24
N GLY A 79 1.13 10.68 -6.97
CA GLY A 79 1.33 10.42 -8.40
C GLY A 79 1.78 8.99 -8.69
N GLN A 80 2.62 8.40 -7.84
CA GLN A 80 3.02 6.99 -7.96
C GLN A 80 1.85 6.03 -7.71
N VAL A 81 1.01 6.32 -6.69
CA VAL A 81 -0.20 5.53 -6.41
C VAL A 81 -1.16 5.59 -7.59
N GLU A 82 -1.43 6.78 -8.13
CA GLU A 82 -2.30 6.96 -9.29
C GLU A 82 -1.78 6.18 -10.52
N GLN A 83 -0.48 6.27 -10.80
CA GLN A 83 0.14 5.55 -11.90
C GLN A 83 0.06 4.02 -11.72
N TRP A 84 0.27 3.54 -10.49
CA TRP A 84 0.17 2.12 -10.19
C TRP A 84 -1.27 1.62 -10.35
N VAL A 85 -2.25 2.31 -9.78
CA VAL A 85 -3.68 1.96 -9.93
C VAL A 85 -4.10 1.93 -11.40
N ALA A 86 -3.63 2.89 -12.21
CA ALA A 86 -3.88 2.91 -13.64
C ALA A 86 -3.29 1.69 -14.37
N THR A 87 -2.16 1.14 -13.91
CA THR A 87 -1.52 -0.03 -14.53
C THR A 87 -2.22 -1.33 -14.10
N THR A 88 -2.53 -1.46 -12.80
CA THR A 88 -3.23 -2.63 -12.22
C THR A 88 -4.73 -2.68 -12.58
N GLY A 89 -5.29 -1.58 -13.12
CA GLY A 89 -6.65 -1.51 -13.65
C GLY A 89 -6.81 -1.90 -15.11
N VAL A 90 -5.73 -2.03 -15.88
CA VAL A 90 -5.81 -2.33 -17.32
C VAL A 90 -5.72 -3.84 -17.60
N GLU A 91 -5.29 -4.64 -16.63
CA GLU A 91 -5.23 -6.10 -16.76
C GLU A 91 -6.53 -6.76 -16.33
N THR A 92 -7.56 -6.72 -17.17
CA THR A 92 -8.64 -7.70 -17.15
C THR A 92 -9.07 -8.00 -18.59
N PRO A 93 -8.87 -9.24 -19.10
CA PRO A 93 -9.41 -9.66 -20.40
C PRO A 93 -10.93 -9.85 -20.38
#